data_AF-A0AAN8VHL9-F1
#
_entry.id   AF-A0AAN8VHL9-F1
#
_cell.length_a   1.000
_cell.length_b   1.000
_cell.length_c   1.000
_cell.angle_alpha   90.00
_cell.angle_beta   90.00
_cell.angle_gamma   90.00
#
_symmetry.space_group_name_H-M   'P 1'
#
loop_
_entity.id
_entity.type
_entity.pdbx_description
1 polymer ?
#
loop_
_entity_poly.entity_id
_entity_poly.type
_entity_poly.pdbx_seq_one_letter_code
_entity_poly.pdbx_strand_id
1 'polypeptide(L)'
;MTFLRKDPKTTGIILEDFDSVFTNKFYHTNINSSSIIVAASIVARSLYILAHQSKDLSTSALSAINVNASLIEELIDCLVKCEPGLSCSLVRSYISPRNACPSNYVGVVLGEPSSTPPPEYVTDISRFVWNFLAERTSRPHENATSACPDDCRNTGDVCIKTETDGKGVCVTSTTRYVPAYSTRLKYESEGWNILPADSSDPMGMVDPVWTESNWDVITLRLYAVEDAAYDRLVLLGGCTLTVIAYIATLLTGSFITKTLKQD
;
A
#
# COMPACT_ATOMS: atom_id res chain seq x y z
N MET A 1 -12.32 0.20 19.65
CA MET A 1 -13.71 0.40 20.12
C MET A 1 -14.78 -0.30 19.28
N THR A 2 -14.55 -0.62 18.01
CA THR A 2 -15.53 -1.28 17.13
C THR A 2 -16.15 -2.55 17.71
N PHE A 3 -15.34 -3.45 18.28
CA PHE A 3 -15.84 -4.69 18.91
C PHE A 3 -16.82 -4.43 20.07
N LEU A 4 -16.53 -3.46 20.93
CA LEU A 4 -17.41 -3.08 22.06
C LEU A 4 -18.74 -2.47 21.61
N ARG A 5 -18.75 -1.78 20.46
CA ARG A 5 -20.00 -1.27 19.86
C ARG A 5 -20.88 -2.40 19.35
N LYS A 6 -20.28 -3.49 18.84
CA LYS A 6 -21.02 -4.65 18.36
C LYS A 6 -21.51 -5.53 19.51
N ASP A 7 -20.63 -5.81 20.47
CA ASP A 7 -20.94 -6.57 21.67
C ASP A 7 -20.25 -5.95 22.89
N PRO A 8 -21.00 -5.23 23.75
CA PRO A 8 -20.49 -4.62 24.97
C PRO A 8 -19.91 -5.61 25.99
N LYS A 9 -20.21 -6.91 25.88
CA LYS A 9 -19.68 -7.96 26.76
C LYS A 9 -18.29 -8.42 26.35
N THR A 10 -17.80 -7.99 25.18
CA THR A 10 -16.45 -8.31 24.72
C THR A 10 -15.41 -7.81 25.72
N THR A 11 -14.64 -8.71 26.32
CA THR A 11 -13.50 -8.31 27.15
C THR A 11 -12.30 -8.02 26.25
N GLY A 12 -11.65 -6.88 26.46
CA GLY A 12 -10.48 -6.48 25.69
C GLY A 12 -9.51 -5.68 26.53
N ILE A 13 -8.24 -5.73 26.15
CA ILE A 13 -7.15 -4.95 26.76
C ILE A 13 -6.50 -4.13 25.65
N ILE A 14 -6.24 -2.86 25.93
CA ILE A 14 -5.46 -1.99 25.05
C ILE A 14 -4.16 -1.68 25.79
N LEU A 15 -3.03 -1.89 25.11
CA LEU A 15 -1.71 -1.55 25.63
C LEU A 15 -1.23 -0.30 24.91
N GLU A 16 -1.01 0.76 25.67
CA GLU A 16 -0.63 2.09 25.17
C GLU A 16 0.60 2.60 25.93
N ASP A 17 1.30 3.59 25.37
CA ASP A 17 2.47 4.24 25.97
C ASP A 17 2.13 5.55 26.72
N PHE A 18 0.84 5.79 26.97
CA PHE A 18 0.32 6.97 27.67
C PHE A 18 -0.94 6.63 28.48
N ASP A 19 -1.26 7.48 29.46
CA ASP A 19 -2.45 7.30 30.31
C ASP A 19 -3.69 8.07 29.80
N SER A 20 -3.50 9.30 29.34
CA SER A 20 -4.61 10.20 28.96
C SER A 20 -4.36 11.06 27.73
N VAL A 21 -3.11 11.45 27.48
CA VAL A 21 -2.71 12.27 26.34
C VAL A 21 -1.50 11.62 25.68
N PHE A 22 -1.49 11.56 24.34
CA PHE A 22 -0.37 11.01 23.60
C PHE A 22 0.96 11.62 24.02
N THR A 23 1.89 10.75 24.42
CA THR A 23 3.28 11.13 24.74
C THR A 23 4.02 11.59 23.47
N ASN A 24 3.69 10.99 22.33
CA ASN A 24 4.31 11.31 21.06
C ASN A 24 3.75 12.61 20.45
N LYS A 25 4.60 13.64 20.36
CA LYS A 25 4.26 14.94 19.75
C LYS A 25 4.10 14.88 18.23
N PHE A 26 4.73 13.91 17.60
CA PHE A 26 4.75 13.74 16.16
C PHE A 26 4.30 12.31 15.86
N TYR A 27 2.98 12.17 15.75
CA TYR A 27 2.32 10.92 15.39
C TYR A 27 3.07 10.25 14.22
N HIS A 28 3.50 8.99 14.41
CA HIS A 28 4.34 8.18 13.50
C HIS A 28 5.87 8.40 13.48
N THR A 29 6.43 9.24 14.34
CA THR A 29 7.90 9.38 14.44
C THR A 29 8.41 9.04 15.83
N ASN A 30 9.68 8.63 15.92
CA ASN A 30 10.39 8.38 17.18
C ASN A 30 9.94 7.12 17.96
N ILE A 31 10.16 5.95 17.35
CA ILE A 31 9.85 4.65 17.93
C ILE A 31 11.03 4.14 18.76
N ASN A 32 10.76 3.71 19.99
CA ASN A 32 11.74 3.11 20.89
C ASN A 32 11.75 1.57 20.78
N SER A 33 12.82 1.00 20.23
CA SER A 33 12.96 -0.45 20.03
C SER A 33 12.89 -1.24 21.35
N SER A 34 13.49 -0.73 22.42
CA SER A 34 13.46 -1.39 23.74
C SER A 34 12.05 -1.50 24.30
N SER A 35 11.21 -0.48 24.10
CA SER A 35 9.81 -0.50 24.53
C SER A 35 9.00 -1.53 23.75
N ILE A 36 9.23 -1.65 22.43
CA ILE A 36 8.60 -2.66 21.59
C ILE A 36 9.01 -4.07 22.00
N ILE A 37 10.30 -4.30 22.31
CA ILE A 37 10.79 -5.61 22.75
C ILE A 37 10.06 -6.07 24.03
N VAL A 38 9.94 -5.17 25.01
CA VAL A 38 9.23 -5.46 26.27
C VAL A 38 7.75 -5.71 26.01
N ALA A 39 7.09 -4.85 25.24
CA ALA A 39 5.67 -5.01 24.90
C ALA A 39 5.40 -6.33 24.17
N ALA A 40 6.23 -6.69 23.18
CA ALA A 40 6.13 -7.95 22.45
C ALA A 40 6.31 -9.17 23.37
N SER A 41 7.24 -9.10 24.35
CA SER A 41 7.46 -10.18 25.30
C SER A 41 6.25 -10.38 26.22
N ILE A 42 5.68 -9.28 26.73
CA ILE A 42 4.46 -9.30 27.56
C ILE A 42 3.29 -9.88 26.77
N VAL A 43 3.06 -9.42 25.54
CA VAL A 43 1.97 -9.90 24.69
C VAL A 43 2.14 -11.38 24.38
N ALA A 44 3.32 -11.82 23.95
CA ALA A 44 3.57 -13.23 23.59
C ALA A 44 3.34 -14.18 24.78
N ARG A 45 3.86 -13.83 25.96
CA ARG A 45 3.68 -14.64 27.18
C ARG A 45 2.24 -14.62 27.68
N SER A 46 1.55 -13.48 27.59
CA SER A 46 0.14 -13.37 27.99
C SER A 46 -0.76 -14.20 27.08
N LEU A 47 -0.53 -14.15 25.75
CA LEU A 47 -1.25 -14.99 24.79
C LEU A 47 -0.98 -16.47 25.03
N TYR A 48 0.26 -16.85 25.34
CA TYR A 48 0.58 -18.23 25.71
C TYR A 48 -0.20 -18.69 26.93
N ILE A 49 -0.25 -17.88 28.00
CA ILE A 49 -1.03 -18.17 29.21
C ILE A 49 -2.52 -18.31 28.89
N LEU A 50 -3.09 -17.40 28.10
CA LEU A 50 -4.51 -17.42 27.73
C LEU A 50 -4.88 -18.63 26.87
N ALA A 51 -3.98 -19.03 25.96
CA ALA A 51 -4.18 -20.23 25.13
C ALA A 51 -3.99 -21.53 25.94
N HIS A 52 -3.13 -21.49 26.96
CA HIS A 52 -2.84 -22.63 27.83
C HIS A 52 -3.88 -22.72 28.95
N GLN A 53 -5.00 -23.39 28.67
CA GLN A 53 -6.13 -23.56 29.60
C GLN A 53 -5.79 -24.36 30.89
N SER A 54 -4.55 -24.84 31.05
CA SER A 54 -4.10 -25.65 32.19
C SER A 54 -3.49 -24.78 33.29
N LYS A 55 -3.71 -25.18 34.56
CA LYS A 55 -3.14 -24.50 35.74
C LYS A 55 -1.65 -24.75 35.93
N ASP A 56 -1.09 -25.74 35.22
CA ASP A 56 0.30 -26.16 35.35
C ASP A 56 1.19 -25.43 34.33
N LEU A 57 1.22 -24.11 34.43
CA LEU A 57 2.13 -23.28 33.66
C LEU A 57 3.56 -23.49 34.16
N SER A 58 4.41 -24.09 33.34
CA SER A 58 5.83 -24.21 33.68
C SER A 58 6.52 -22.86 33.46
N THR A 59 7.17 -22.35 34.52
CA THR A 59 8.00 -21.14 34.44
C THR A 59 9.09 -21.28 33.38
N SER A 60 9.57 -22.51 33.15
CA SER A 60 10.51 -22.83 32.09
C SER A 60 9.94 -22.57 30.69
N ALA A 61 8.69 -22.97 30.40
CA ALA A 61 8.07 -22.68 29.10
C ALA A 61 7.89 -21.17 28.87
N LEU A 62 7.49 -20.42 29.90
CA LEU A 62 7.38 -18.95 29.80
C LEU A 62 8.73 -18.27 29.58
N SER A 63 9.79 -18.79 30.20
CA SER A 63 11.15 -18.29 30.02
C SER A 63 11.72 -18.62 28.63
N ALA A 64 11.27 -19.71 28.01
CA ALA A 64 11.66 -20.10 26.66
C ALA A 64 11.05 -19.19 25.58
N ILE A 65 9.92 -18.54 25.87
CA ILE A 65 9.35 -17.51 25.00
C ILE A 65 10.22 -16.25 25.11
N ASN A 66 11.08 -16.08 24.11
CA ASN A 66 11.97 -14.96 23.99
C ASN A 66 11.74 -14.20 22.67
N VAL A 67 11.84 -12.88 22.75
CA VAL A 67 11.72 -11.99 21.61
C VAL A 67 13.09 -11.78 21.00
N ASN A 68 13.18 -11.85 19.68
CA ASN A 68 14.41 -11.54 18.96
C ASN A 68 14.55 -10.02 18.80
N ALA A 69 15.42 -9.41 19.62
CA ALA A 69 15.64 -7.96 19.61
C ALA A 69 16.18 -7.45 18.27
N SER A 70 17.14 -8.16 17.67
CA SER A 70 17.73 -7.78 16.37
C SER A 70 16.69 -7.78 15.25
N LEU A 71 15.75 -8.73 15.28
CA LEU A 71 14.64 -8.76 14.31
C LEU A 71 13.71 -7.54 14.46
N ILE A 72 13.46 -7.09 15.69
CA ILE A 72 12.64 -5.89 15.93
C ILE A 72 13.35 -4.64 15.40
N GLU A 73 14.65 -4.52 15.65
CA GLU A 73 15.44 -3.39 15.14
C GLU A 73 15.44 -3.37 13.61
N GLU A 74 15.66 -4.53 12.97
CA GLU A 74 15.59 -4.64 11.50
C GLU A 74 14.18 -4.29 10.99
N LEU A 75 13.12 -4.79 11.62
CA LEU A 75 11.73 -4.44 11.25
C LEU A 75 11.44 -2.94 11.38
N ILE A 76 11.94 -2.27 12.42
CA ILE A 76 11.80 -0.82 12.59
C ILE A 76 12.53 -0.09 11.45
N ASP A 77 13.76 -0.48 11.13
CA ASP A 77 14.53 0.12 10.04
C ASP A 77 13.85 -0.09 8.67
N CYS A 78 13.21 -1.23 8.47
CA CYS A 78 12.50 -1.55 7.23
C CYS A 78 11.14 -0.84 7.09
N LEU A 79 10.34 -0.80 8.16
CA LEU A 79 8.92 -0.41 8.09
C LEU A 79 8.64 1.04 8.50
N VAL A 80 9.62 1.71 9.11
CA VAL A 80 9.43 3.06 9.69
C VAL A 80 10.33 4.09 9.00
N LYS A 81 11.58 3.73 8.71
CA LYS A 81 12.55 4.65 8.09
C LYS A 81 12.49 4.57 6.56
N CYS A 82 12.80 5.65 5.86
CA CYS A 82 12.96 5.60 4.40
C CYS A 82 14.29 4.94 3.97
N GLU A 83 15.31 4.97 4.82
CA GLU A 83 16.64 4.41 4.56
C GLU A 83 17.01 3.45 5.71
N PRO A 84 17.26 2.14 5.44
CA PRO A 84 17.10 1.47 4.14
C PRO A 84 15.63 1.26 3.73
N GLY A 85 14.68 1.38 4.66
CA GLY A 85 13.25 1.19 4.41
C GLY A 85 12.92 -0.18 3.82
N LEU A 86 11.94 -0.24 2.93
CA LEU A 86 11.52 -1.47 2.26
C LEU A 86 12.61 -2.06 1.36
N SER A 87 13.72 -1.34 1.12
CA SER A 87 14.90 -1.87 0.43
C SER A 87 15.85 -2.68 1.34
N CYS A 88 15.52 -2.85 2.62
CA CYS A 88 16.32 -3.69 3.54
C CYS A 88 16.36 -5.17 3.10
N SER A 89 17.37 -5.90 3.60
CA SER A 89 17.57 -7.33 3.34
C SER A 89 16.35 -8.17 3.67
N LEU A 90 15.73 -7.91 4.82
CA LEU A 90 14.56 -8.65 5.28
C LEU A 90 13.42 -8.55 4.27
N VAL A 91 13.00 -7.34 3.88
CA VAL A 91 11.87 -7.15 2.96
C VAL A 91 12.17 -7.70 1.57
N ARG A 92 13.39 -7.48 1.05
CA ARG A 92 13.82 -8.02 -0.25
C ARG A 92 13.87 -9.54 -0.31
N SER A 93 13.91 -10.22 0.85
CA SER A 93 13.82 -11.69 0.90
C SER A 93 12.40 -12.24 0.76
N TYR A 94 11.38 -11.37 0.77
CA TYR A 94 9.98 -11.78 0.62
C TYR A 94 9.26 -11.16 -0.56
N ILE A 95 9.55 -9.91 -0.89
CA ILE A 95 8.83 -9.17 -1.94
C ILE A 95 9.78 -8.37 -2.82
N SER A 96 9.27 -7.97 -3.97
CA SER A 96 9.87 -6.93 -4.81
C SER A 96 9.14 -5.60 -4.53
N PRO A 97 9.70 -4.73 -3.65
CA PRO A 97 9.05 -3.48 -3.27
C PRO A 97 9.05 -2.48 -4.45
N ARG A 98 7.95 -1.74 -4.60
CA ARG A 98 7.81 -0.68 -5.62
C ARG A 98 8.48 0.62 -5.17
N ASN A 99 8.46 0.90 -3.86
CA ASN A 99 9.08 2.07 -3.27
C ASN A 99 10.04 1.69 -2.15
N ALA A 100 11.13 2.44 -2.00
CA ALA A 100 12.06 2.24 -0.89
C ALA A 100 11.50 2.76 0.44
N CYS A 101 10.83 3.93 0.43
CA CYS A 101 10.25 4.47 1.65
C CYS A 101 8.90 3.80 1.98
N PRO A 102 8.70 3.27 3.20
CA PRO A 102 7.44 2.69 3.61
C PRO A 102 6.33 3.75 3.67
N SER A 103 5.14 3.38 3.17
CA SER A 103 3.93 4.18 3.28
C SER A 103 2.84 3.38 3.96
N ASN A 104 2.32 3.92 5.07
CA ASN A 104 1.17 3.35 5.79
C ASN A 104 -0.18 3.78 5.20
N TYR A 105 -0.16 4.44 4.03
CA TYR A 105 -1.38 4.70 3.29
C TYR A 105 -2.05 3.38 2.91
N VAL A 106 -3.36 3.27 3.19
CA VAL A 106 -4.09 2.01 3.05
C VAL A 106 -4.39 1.62 1.60
N GLY A 107 -4.22 2.54 0.65
CA GLY A 107 -4.52 2.32 -0.76
C GLY A 107 -6.03 2.39 -1.06
N VAL A 108 -6.38 1.99 -2.28
CA VAL A 108 -7.77 1.98 -2.79
C VAL A 108 -8.12 0.57 -3.25
N VAL A 109 -9.31 0.10 -2.89
CA VAL A 109 -9.85 -1.16 -3.40
C VAL A 109 -10.53 -0.87 -4.76
N LEU A 110 -9.85 -1.20 -5.85
CA LEU A 110 -10.28 -0.79 -7.20
C LEU A 110 -11.37 -1.69 -7.80
N GLY A 111 -11.37 -2.99 -7.46
CA GLY A 111 -12.29 -3.97 -8.04
C GLY A 111 -13.06 -4.78 -7.00
N GLU A 112 -13.54 -5.94 -7.42
CA GLU A 112 -14.28 -6.86 -6.53
C GLU A 112 -13.42 -7.26 -5.31
N PRO A 113 -13.92 -7.06 -4.08
CA PRO A 113 -13.24 -7.47 -2.87
C PRO A 113 -12.97 -8.98 -2.86
N SER A 114 -11.72 -9.38 -2.74
CA SER A 114 -11.31 -10.79 -2.76
C SER A 114 -10.28 -11.11 -1.66
N SER A 115 -10.30 -12.36 -1.18
CA SER A 115 -9.27 -12.90 -0.29
C SER A 115 -7.95 -13.22 -1.01
N THR A 116 -7.95 -13.17 -2.35
CA THR A 116 -6.77 -13.33 -3.21
C THR A 116 -6.65 -12.12 -4.14
N PRO A 117 -6.38 -10.92 -3.58
CA PRO A 117 -6.28 -9.70 -4.38
C PRO A 117 -5.07 -9.76 -5.32
N PRO A 118 -5.16 -9.15 -6.51
CA PRO A 118 -3.99 -8.94 -7.37
C PRO A 118 -2.88 -8.20 -6.61
N PRO A 119 -1.60 -8.58 -6.76
CA PRO A 119 -0.49 -7.93 -6.05
C PRO A 119 -0.41 -6.41 -6.29
N GLU A 120 -0.85 -5.96 -7.46
CA GLU A 120 -0.89 -4.55 -7.85
C GLU A 120 -1.78 -3.71 -6.91
N TYR A 121 -2.85 -4.31 -6.38
CA TYR A 121 -3.84 -3.65 -5.51
C TYR A 121 -3.52 -3.77 -4.02
N VAL A 122 -2.42 -4.43 -3.66
CA VAL A 122 -2.00 -4.60 -2.27
C VAL A 122 -0.74 -3.78 -2.02
N THR A 123 -0.73 -2.99 -0.95
CA THR A 123 0.43 -2.15 -0.59
C THR A 123 1.65 -3.01 -0.26
N ASP A 124 2.85 -2.46 -0.48
CA ASP A 124 4.10 -3.20 -0.26
C ASP A 124 4.25 -3.68 1.19
N ILE A 125 3.81 -2.87 2.16
CA ILE A 125 3.78 -3.24 3.58
C ILE A 125 2.86 -4.45 3.78
N SER A 126 1.63 -4.42 3.25
CA SER A 126 0.69 -5.53 3.39
C SER A 126 1.19 -6.81 2.72
N ARG A 127 1.81 -6.71 1.53
CA ARG A 127 2.44 -7.85 0.85
C ARG A 127 3.57 -8.44 1.67
N PHE A 128 4.45 -7.61 2.22
CA PHE A 128 5.54 -8.05 3.09
C PHE A 128 5.01 -8.71 4.37
N VAL A 129 4.11 -8.03 5.09
CA VAL A 129 3.55 -8.53 6.36
C VAL A 129 2.83 -9.86 6.15
N TRP A 130 2.06 -9.99 5.06
CA TRP A 130 1.40 -11.25 4.74
C TRP A 130 2.41 -12.39 4.52
N ASN A 131 3.45 -12.18 3.72
CA ASN A 131 4.50 -13.18 3.46
C ASN A 131 5.29 -13.53 4.73
N PHE A 132 5.69 -12.50 5.49
CA PHE A 132 6.44 -12.64 6.73
C PHE A 132 5.65 -13.40 7.79
N LEU A 133 4.38 -13.03 8.01
CA LEU A 133 3.50 -13.74 8.94
C LEU A 133 3.25 -15.18 8.48
N ALA A 134 2.95 -15.37 7.19
CA ALA A 134 2.70 -16.69 6.63
C ALA A 134 3.88 -17.64 6.91
N GLU A 135 5.12 -17.19 6.70
CA GLU A 135 6.31 -17.99 7.02
C GLU A 135 6.47 -18.22 8.53
N ARG A 136 6.41 -17.15 9.35
CA ARG A 136 6.68 -17.22 10.80
C ARG A 136 5.67 -18.06 11.57
N THR A 137 4.43 -18.15 11.09
CA THR A 137 3.37 -18.94 11.72
C THR A 137 3.10 -20.27 11.00
N SER A 138 3.86 -20.58 9.95
CA SER A 138 3.70 -21.83 9.23
C SER A 138 4.21 -23.02 10.02
N ARG A 139 3.74 -24.21 9.64
CA ARG A 139 4.42 -25.46 9.99
C ARG A 139 5.46 -25.77 8.91
N PRO A 140 6.70 -26.11 9.28
CA PRO A 140 7.71 -26.50 8.29
C PRO A 140 7.19 -27.68 7.45
N HIS A 141 7.17 -27.52 6.13
CA HIS A 141 6.92 -28.62 5.22
C HIS A 141 8.19 -29.48 5.12
N GLU A 142 8.08 -30.81 5.25
CA GLU A 142 9.24 -31.72 5.21
C GLU A 142 10.03 -31.64 3.88
N ASN A 143 9.37 -31.16 2.81
CA ASN A 143 9.98 -30.87 1.52
C ASN A 143 9.73 -29.40 1.13
N ALA A 144 10.51 -28.47 1.67
CA ALA A 144 10.44 -27.04 1.36
C ALA A 144 11.06 -26.66 0.00
N THR A 145 11.34 -27.64 -0.86
CA THR A 145 11.91 -27.46 -2.20
C THR A 145 10.87 -27.28 -3.30
N SER A 146 9.57 -27.32 -2.95
CA SER A 146 8.48 -27.13 -3.91
C SER A 146 8.39 -25.68 -4.36
N ALA A 147 8.64 -25.46 -5.65
CA ALA A 147 8.35 -24.19 -6.31
C ALA A 147 6.83 -24.12 -6.58
N CYS A 148 6.18 -23.08 -6.09
CA CYS A 148 4.78 -22.82 -6.37
C CYS A 148 4.64 -22.00 -7.67
N PRO A 149 3.56 -22.18 -8.46
CA PRO A 149 2.21 -22.54 -8.03
C PRO A 149 1.79 -24.03 -8.14
N ASP A 150 2.51 -24.88 -8.88
CA ASP A 150 2.00 -26.23 -9.20
C ASP A 150 1.98 -27.21 -8.01
N ASP A 151 2.81 -26.96 -7.00
CA ASP A 151 3.02 -27.86 -5.85
C ASP A 151 2.21 -27.48 -4.59
N CYS A 152 1.55 -26.31 -4.55
CA CYS A 152 0.68 -25.92 -3.44
C CYS A 152 -0.75 -26.41 -3.65
N ARG A 153 -1.03 -27.67 -3.30
CA ARG A 153 -2.33 -28.30 -3.57
C ARG A 153 -3.17 -28.63 -2.35
N ASN A 154 -2.60 -28.61 -1.13
CA ASN A 154 -3.39 -28.94 0.05
C ASN A 154 -4.19 -27.74 0.54
N THR A 155 -5.30 -28.03 1.23
CA THR A 155 -6.11 -26.99 1.86
C THR A 155 -5.31 -26.29 2.95
N GLY A 156 -5.15 -24.97 2.84
CA GLY A 156 -4.36 -24.16 3.77
C GLY A 156 -2.90 -23.97 3.38
N ASP A 157 -2.48 -24.51 2.23
CA ASP A 157 -1.19 -24.19 1.64
C ASP A 157 -1.24 -22.82 0.97
N VAL A 158 -0.20 -22.03 1.18
CA VAL A 158 -0.01 -20.72 0.58
C VAL A 158 1.40 -20.60 0.00
N CYS A 159 1.48 -19.92 -1.13
CA CYS A 159 2.74 -19.65 -1.83
C CYS A 159 3.30 -18.31 -1.34
N ILE A 160 4.47 -18.35 -0.71
CA ILE A 160 5.18 -17.15 -0.23
C ILE A 160 6.42 -16.87 -1.10
N LYS A 161 6.96 -15.66 -1.04
CA LYS A 161 8.23 -15.25 -1.68
C LYS A 161 8.27 -15.37 -3.21
N THR A 162 7.12 -15.51 -3.87
CA THR A 162 7.06 -15.68 -5.34
C THR A 162 7.69 -14.53 -6.11
N GLU A 163 7.62 -13.32 -5.56
CA GLU A 163 8.09 -12.11 -6.24
C GLU A 163 9.62 -11.96 -6.31
N THR A 164 10.38 -12.75 -5.55
CA THR A 164 11.84 -12.60 -5.49
C THR A 164 12.54 -13.33 -6.62
N ASP A 165 12.15 -14.57 -6.91
CA ASP A 165 12.80 -15.45 -7.87
C ASP A 165 11.83 -16.14 -8.85
N GLY A 166 10.53 -15.81 -8.76
CA GLY A 166 9.47 -16.40 -9.57
C GLY A 166 9.10 -17.84 -9.19
N LYS A 167 9.76 -18.44 -8.19
CA LYS A 167 9.53 -19.83 -7.77
C LYS A 167 8.73 -19.92 -6.48
N GLY A 168 8.98 -19.00 -5.54
CA GLY A 168 8.32 -19.01 -4.24
C GLY A 168 8.55 -20.28 -3.42
N VAL A 169 7.94 -20.35 -2.25
CA VAL A 169 8.01 -21.49 -1.33
C VAL A 169 6.61 -21.81 -0.83
N CYS A 170 6.23 -23.07 -0.87
CA CYS A 170 4.94 -23.51 -0.35
C CYS A 170 5.00 -23.72 1.17
N VAL A 171 4.07 -23.11 1.91
CA VAL A 171 3.94 -23.27 3.37
C VAL A 171 2.48 -23.45 3.78
N THR A 172 2.22 -24.28 4.79
CA THR A 172 0.88 -24.38 5.37
C THR A 172 0.70 -23.27 6.41
N SER A 173 -0.22 -22.34 6.17
CA SER A 173 -0.44 -21.18 7.04
C SER A 173 -1.91 -20.75 7.07
N THR A 174 -2.30 -20.09 8.16
CA THR A 174 -3.66 -19.52 8.32
C THR A 174 -3.74 -18.05 7.90
N THR A 175 -2.61 -17.47 7.48
CA THR A 175 -2.52 -16.08 7.04
C THR A 175 -3.30 -15.89 5.74
N ARG A 176 -4.22 -14.91 5.74
CA ARG A 176 -5.07 -14.59 4.58
C ARG A 176 -5.27 -13.08 4.46
N TYR A 177 -5.53 -12.61 3.25
CA TYR A 177 -6.04 -11.26 3.07
C TYR A 177 -7.51 -11.20 3.47
N VAL A 178 -7.87 -10.11 4.13
CA VAL A 178 -9.25 -9.77 4.47
C VAL A 178 -9.52 -8.40 3.86
N PRO A 179 -10.45 -8.29 2.89
CA PRO A 179 -10.83 -6.99 2.36
C PRO A 179 -11.33 -6.06 3.47
N ALA A 180 -10.73 -4.88 3.56
CA ALA A 180 -11.07 -3.88 4.56
C ALA A 180 -11.57 -2.61 3.85
N TYR A 181 -12.89 -2.48 3.76
CA TYR A 181 -13.58 -1.34 3.18
C TYR A 181 -14.86 -1.07 3.96
N SER A 182 -15.47 0.09 3.74
CA SER A 182 -16.74 0.44 4.40
C SER A 182 -17.84 -0.56 4.04
N THR A 183 -18.57 -1.04 5.04
CA THR A 183 -19.76 -1.88 4.88
C THR A 183 -20.90 -1.17 4.12
N ARG A 184 -20.84 0.16 4.01
CA ARG A 184 -21.74 0.97 3.18
C ARG A 184 -21.36 1.00 1.71
N LEU A 185 -20.25 0.37 1.31
CA LEU A 185 -19.87 0.23 -0.08
C LEU A 185 -20.19 -1.19 -0.53
N LYS A 186 -20.77 -1.31 -1.72
CA LYS A 186 -21.05 -2.59 -2.34
C LYS A 186 -20.54 -2.59 -3.77
N TYR A 187 -19.72 -3.57 -4.11
CA TYR A 187 -19.27 -3.77 -5.48
C TYR A 187 -20.30 -4.60 -6.24
N GLU A 188 -20.95 -4.00 -7.24
CA GLU A 188 -21.92 -4.66 -8.12
C GLU A 188 -21.80 -4.11 -9.53
N SER A 189 -21.99 -4.97 -10.53
CA SER A 189 -22.00 -4.56 -11.94
C SER A 189 -20.76 -3.75 -12.35
N GLU A 190 -19.57 -4.22 -11.93
CA GLU A 190 -18.28 -3.57 -12.20
C GLU A 190 -18.12 -2.16 -11.61
N GLY A 191 -18.93 -1.81 -10.61
CA GLY A 191 -18.91 -0.49 -9.97
C GLY A 191 -19.15 -0.54 -8.46
N TRP A 192 -18.72 0.53 -7.80
CA TRP A 192 -18.96 0.74 -6.37
C TRP A 192 -20.25 1.54 -6.17
N ASN A 193 -21.18 0.97 -5.41
CA ASN A 193 -22.43 1.59 -5.01
C ASN A 193 -22.41 1.93 -3.52
N ILE A 194 -22.95 3.09 -3.16
CA ILE A 194 -23.13 3.51 -1.78
C ILE A 194 -24.49 3.02 -1.30
N LEU A 195 -24.47 2.18 -0.27
CA LEU A 195 -25.65 1.72 0.43
C LEU A 195 -26.16 2.82 1.38
N PRO A 196 -27.50 2.96 1.49
CA PRO A 196 -28.09 3.85 2.47
C PRO A 196 -27.70 3.42 3.88
N ALA A 197 -27.55 4.39 4.78
CA ALA A 197 -27.29 4.08 6.17
C ALA A 197 -28.53 3.42 6.79
N ASP A 198 -28.35 2.26 7.42
CA ASP A 198 -29.42 1.55 8.11
C ASP A 198 -29.54 2.06 9.55
N SER A 199 -30.64 2.74 9.87
CA SER A 199 -30.93 3.25 11.21
C SER A 199 -31.00 2.16 12.30
N SER A 200 -31.21 0.91 11.91
CA SER A 200 -31.24 -0.24 12.83
C SER A 200 -29.85 -0.82 13.12
N ASP A 201 -28.83 -0.42 12.35
CA ASP A 201 -27.43 -0.74 12.60
C ASP A 201 -26.66 0.50 13.08
N PRO A 202 -26.46 0.67 14.40
CA PRO A 202 -25.71 1.78 14.95
C PRO A 202 -24.27 1.88 14.40
N MET A 203 -23.69 0.76 13.95
CA MET A 203 -22.36 0.76 13.34
C MET A 203 -22.41 1.24 11.89
N GLY A 204 -23.35 0.72 11.10
CA GLY A 204 -23.60 1.18 9.72
C GLY A 204 -23.92 2.67 9.63
N MET A 205 -24.61 3.26 10.63
CA MET A 205 -24.89 4.70 10.68
C MET A 205 -23.64 5.58 10.77
N VAL A 206 -22.57 5.08 11.37
CA VAL A 206 -21.33 5.84 11.61
C VAL A 206 -20.15 5.29 10.81
N ASP A 207 -20.41 4.33 9.92
CA ASP A 207 -19.39 3.72 9.08
C ASP A 207 -18.92 4.72 8.01
N PRO A 208 -17.64 5.12 8.02
CA PRO A 208 -17.15 6.19 7.16
C PRO A 208 -17.03 5.72 5.71
N VAL A 209 -17.53 6.54 4.78
CA VAL A 209 -17.35 6.32 3.35
C VAL A 209 -16.27 7.27 2.85
N TRP A 210 -15.11 6.72 2.49
CA TRP A 210 -14.01 7.44 1.89
C TRP A 210 -13.74 6.88 0.50
N THR A 211 -13.62 7.77 -0.48
CA THR A 211 -13.26 7.45 -1.86
C THR A 211 -12.14 8.38 -2.31
N GLU A 212 -11.17 7.83 -3.02
CA GLU A 212 -10.10 8.60 -3.62
C GLU A 212 -10.43 8.94 -5.08
N SER A 213 -10.11 10.14 -5.53
CA SER A 213 -10.30 10.55 -6.92
C SER A 213 -9.33 9.80 -7.82
N ASN A 214 -9.77 9.38 -9.01
CA ASN A 214 -8.85 8.91 -10.03
C ASN A 214 -8.05 10.09 -10.60
N TRP A 215 -6.78 9.86 -10.90
CA TRP A 215 -5.91 10.77 -11.66
C TRP A 215 -5.11 9.95 -12.67
N ASP A 216 -4.68 10.59 -13.76
CA ASP A 216 -3.83 9.94 -14.77
C ASP A 216 -2.37 9.98 -14.34
N VAL A 217 -1.67 11.09 -14.60
CA VAL A 217 -0.27 11.28 -14.15
C VAL A 217 -0.13 12.60 -13.41
N ILE A 218 0.30 12.52 -12.15
CA ILE A 218 0.71 13.69 -11.37
C ILE A 218 2.15 14.01 -11.77
N THR A 219 2.39 15.13 -12.45
CA THR A 219 3.74 15.59 -12.80
C THR A 219 3.99 17.00 -12.30
N LEU A 220 5.20 17.22 -11.79
CA LEU A 220 5.70 18.56 -11.47
C LEU A 220 6.71 18.96 -12.55
N ARG A 221 6.49 20.11 -13.19
CA ARG A 221 7.41 20.66 -14.20
C ARG A 221 7.79 22.08 -13.80
N LEU A 222 9.10 22.37 -13.83
CA LEU A 222 9.64 23.70 -13.62
C LEU A 222 10.19 24.21 -14.95
N TYR A 223 9.76 25.40 -15.36
CA TYR A 223 10.27 26.07 -16.56
C TYR A 223 10.24 27.58 -16.36
N ALA A 224 11.15 28.27 -17.05
CA ALA A 224 11.14 29.72 -17.12
C ALA A 224 10.02 30.17 -18.07
N VAL A 225 9.23 31.16 -17.64
CA VAL A 225 8.18 31.76 -18.46
C VAL A 225 8.75 33.02 -19.10
N GLU A 226 8.67 33.12 -20.42
CA GLU A 226 9.08 34.32 -21.16
C GLU A 226 8.08 35.48 -20.94
N ASP A 227 8.53 36.71 -21.18
CA ASP A 227 7.67 37.87 -21.04
C ASP A 227 6.58 37.90 -22.11
N ALA A 228 5.34 38.16 -21.70
CA ALA A 228 4.19 38.14 -22.62
C ALA A 228 4.29 39.16 -23.76
N ALA A 229 5.07 40.25 -23.61
CA ALA A 229 5.32 41.19 -24.69
C ALA A 229 6.24 40.57 -25.76
N TYR A 230 7.21 39.77 -25.36
CA TYR A 230 8.09 39.04 -26.29
C TYR A 230 7.28 38.06 -27.14
N ASP A 231 6.41 37.26 -26.53
CA ASP A 231 5.52 36.33 -27.25
C ASP A 231 4.64 37.05 -28.27
N ARG A 232 4.09 38.21 -27.90
CA ARG A 232 3.26 39.02 -28.80
C ARG A 232 4.06 39.58 -29.97
N LEU A 233 5.29 40.02 -29.74
CA LEU A 233 6.16 40.52 -30.81
C LEU A 233 6.54 39.40 -31.77
N VAL A 234 6.88 38.21 -31.26
CA VAL A 234 7.18 37.03 -32.09
C VAL A 234 5.96 36.65 -32.94
N LEU A 235 4.76 36.61 -32.33
CA LEU A 235 3.53 36.31 -33.05
C LEU A 235 3.21 37.33 -34.14
N LEU A 236 3.25 38.63 -33.82
CA LEU A 236 2.97 39.71 -34.78
C LEU A 236 4.01 39.74 -35.91
N GLY A 237 5.29 39.52 -35.57
CA GLY A 237 6.37 39.39 -36.55
C GLY A 237 6.12 38.22 -37.51
N GLY A 238 5.75 37.06 -36.97
CA GLY A 238 5.36 35.87 -37.74
C GLY A 238 4.19 36.14 -38.69
N CYS A 239 3.09 36.69 -38.19
CA CYS A 239 1.92 37.04 -39.01
C CYS A 239 2.28 38.02 -40.14
N THR A 240 3.09 39.04 -39.83
CA THR A 240 3.49 40.06 -40.82
C THR A 240 4.32 39.42 -41.94
N LEU A 241 5.28 38.56 -41.60
CA LEU A 241 6.10 37.85 -42.57
C LEU A 241 5.25 36.94 -43.47
N THR A 242 4.28 36.23 -42.90
CA THR A 242 3.35 35.38 -43.67
C THR A 242 2.51 36.20 -44.66
N VAL A 243 1.97 37.34 -44.25
CA VAL A 243 1.20 38.23 -45.14
C VAL A 243 2.08 38.76 -46.27
N ILE A 244 3.30 39.20 -45.97
CA ILE A 244 4.24 39.67 -46.99
C ILE A 244 4.57 38.56 -47.98
N ALA A 245 4.86 37.35 -47.49
CA ALA A 245 5.15 36.20 -48.34
C ALA A 245 3.95 35.85 -49.25
N TYR A 246 2.73 35.87 -48.72
CA TYR A 246 1.52 35.63 -49.50
C TYR A 246 1.29 36.69 -50.58
N ILE A 247 1.49 37.97 -50.26
CA ILE A 247 1.39 39.05 -51.26
C ILE A 247 2.48 38.88 -52.32
N ALA A 248 3.72 38.57 -51.91
CA ALA A 248 4.84 38.37 -52.83
C ALA A 248 4.59 37.19 -53.78
N THR A 249 4.02 36.07 -53.32
CA THR A 249 3.68 34.94 -54.18
C THR A 249 2.56 35.29 -55.16
N LEU A 250 1.52 36.02 -54.74
CA LEU A 250 0.48 36.51 -55.64
C LEU A 250 1.04 37.45 -56.73
N LEU A 251 1.90 38.40 -56.34
CA LEU A 251 2.52 39.34 -57.27
C LEU A 251 3.47 38.64 -58.24
N THR A 252 4.28 37.71 -57.74
CA THR A 252 5.21 36.91 -58.56
C THR A 252 4.44 36.01 -59.53
N GLY A 253 3.37 35.36 -59.06
CA GLY A 253 2.47 34.58 -59.91
C GLY A 253 1.84 35.43 -61.02
N SER A 254 1.28 36.59 -60.67
CA SER A 254 0.71 37.53 -61.65
C SER A 254 1.75 38.03 -62.66
N PHE A 255 2.97 38.32 -62.20
CA PHE A 255 4.07 38.75 -63.07
C PHE A 255 4.47 37.64 -64.04
N ILE A 256 4.65 36.41 -63.54
CA ILE A 256 4.99 35.23 -64.35
C ILE A 256 3.90 34.97 -65.41
N THR A 257 2.62 34.95 -65.03
CA THR A 257 1.49 34.76 -65.95
C THR A 257 1.47 35.84 -67.05
N LYS A 258 1.68 37.11 -66.67
CA LYS A 258 1.79 38.22 -67.64
C LYS A 258 2.99 38.07 -68.58
N THR A 259 4.16 37.69 -68.08
CA THR A 259 5.37 37.52 -68.92
C THR A 259 5.31 36.30 -69.84
N LEU A 260 4.61 35.23 -69.42
CA LEU A 260 4.44 34.01 -70.23
C LEU A 260 3.30 34.13 -71.25
N LYS A 261 2.55 35.24 -71.30
CA LYS A 261 1.40 35.47 -72.19
C LYS A 261 0.41 34.29 -72.19
N GLN A 262 0.17 33.71 -71.01
CA GLN A 262 -0.97 32.83 -70.82
C GLN A 262 -2.17 33.72 -70.48
N ASP A 263 -2.96 34.05 -71.50
CA ASP A 263 -4.35 34.50 -71.30
C ASP A 263 -5.22 33.32 -70.83
#